data_AF-A0AAJ1QDN6-F1
#
_entry.id   AF-A0AAJ1QDN6-F1
#
_cell.length_a   1.000
_cell.length_b   1.000
_cell.length_c   1.000
_cell.angle_alpha   90.00
_cell.angle_beta   90.00
_cell.angle_gamma   90.00
#
_symmetry.space_group_name_H-M   'P 1'
#
loop_
_entity.id
_entity.type
_entity.pdbx_description
1 polymer ?
#
loop_
_entity_poly.entity_id
_entity_poly.type
_entity_poly.pdbx_seq_one_letter_code
_entity_poly.pdbx_strand_id
1 'polypeptide(L)' 'MNDVIICSECKSLIGKRRYTPPHKYLKESNFKEVKSMFGNVDEYLYECTKCSTKWLFETSSYGEGWIKK' A
#
# COMPACT_ATOMS: atom_id res chain seq x y z
N MET A 1 11.77 15.12 15.53
CA MET A 1 11.27 13.85 14.96
C MET A 1 9.89 14.16 14.41
N ASN A 2 9.72 14.15 13.09
CA ASN A 2 8.38 14.35 12.51
C ASN A 2 7.65 13.01 12.60
N ASP A 3 7.03 12.75 13.74
CA ASP A 3 6.08 11.65 13.89
C ASP A 3 4.90 11.92 12.95
N VAL A 4 4.95 11.34 11.76
CA VAL A 4 3.80 11.29 10.86
C VAL A 4 2.71 10.53 11.61
N ILE A 5 1.73 11.27 12.15
CA ILE A 5 0.57 10.72 12.87
C ILE A 5 -0.25 9.92 11.85
N ILE A 6 0.06 8.63 11.74
CA ILE A 6 -0.73 7.69 10.94
C ILE A 6 -2.08 7.49 11.61
N CYS A 7 -3.16 7.44 10.82
CA CYS A 7 -4.48 7.16 11.37
C CYS A 7 -4.59 5.71 11.85
N SER A 8 -5.57 5.41 12.71
CA SER A 8 -5.84 4.06 13.22
C SER A 8 -6.00 3.02 12.10
N GLU A 9 -6.65 3.40 11.02
CA GLU A 9 -6.87 2.56 9.84
C GLU A 9 -5.54 2.22 9.14
N CYS A 10 -4.69 3.22 8.87
CA CYS A 10 -3.36 3.00 8.30
C CYS A 10 -2.47 2.18 9.25
N LYS A 11 -2.58 2.39 10.57
CA LYS A 11 -1.84 1.60 11.55
C LYS A 11 -2.24 0.12 11.52
N SER A 12 -3.53 -0.16 11.27
CA SER A 12 -4.03 -1.54 11.12
C SER A 12 -3.55 -2.25 9.86
N LEU A 13 -3.07 -1.48 8.88
CA LEU A 13 -2.57 -1.96 7.60
C LEU A 13 -1.11 -2.43 7.69
N ILE A 14 -0.36 -2.01 8.70
CA ILE A 14 1.04 -2.38 8.90
C ILE A 14 1.14 -3.91 9.09
N GLY A 15 1.98 -4.55 8.27
CA GLY A 15 2.19 -6.01 8.31
C GLY A 15 1.04 -6.84 7.73
N LYS A 16 0.06 -6.20 7.08
CA LYS A 16 -1.02 -6.89 6.39
C LYS A 16 -0.58 -7.36 5.00
N ARG A 17 -0.93 -8.60 4.67
CA ARG A 17 -0.60 -9.23 3.39
C ARG A 17 -1.55 -8.79 2.27
N ARG A 18 -1.18 -9.13 1.03
CA ARG A 18 -1.87 -8.83 -0.24
C ARG A 18 -3.38 -9.12 -0.32
N TYR A 19 -3.92 -9.98 0.53
CA TYR A 19 -5.36 -10.26 0.56
C TYR A 19 -6.18 -9.24 1.37
N THR A 20 -5.49 -8.33 2.06
CA THR A 20 -6.15 -7.29 2.84
C THR A 20 -6.57 -6.17 1.90
N PRO A 21 -7.88 -5.88 1.76
CA PRO A 21 -8.33 -4.80 0.90
C PRO A 21 -7.92 -3.43 1.45
N PRO A 22 -7.85 -2.39 0.59
CA PRO A 22 -7.67 -1.01 1.04
C PRO A 22 -8.81 -0.61 1.98
N HIS A 23 -8.49 0.11 3.05
CA HIS A 23 -9.51 0.73 3.89
C HIS A 23 -10.12 1.96 3.21
N LYS A 24 -11.29 2.41 3.66
CA LYS A 24 -12.10 3.48 3.01
C LYS A 24 -11.39 4.83 2.76
N TYR A 25 -10.34 5.16 3.52
CA TYR A 25 -9.57 6.40 3.34
C TYR A 25 -8.37 6.28 2.39
N LEU A 26 -8.03 5.07 1.91
CA LEU A 26 -6.99 4.88 0.91
C LEU A 26 -7.58 5.10 -0.48
N LYS A 27 -7.06 6.09 -1.18
CA LYS A 27 -7.40 6.38 -2.56
C LYS A 27 -6.23 5.91 -3.42
N GLU A 28 -6.53 5.15 -4.47
CA GLU A 28 -5.53 4.83 -5.48
C GLU A 28 -5.11 6.15 -6.16
N SER A 29 -3.83 6.47 -6.05
CA SER A 29 -3.24 7.66 -6.65
C SER A 29 -2.52 7.34 -7.94
N ASN A 30 -1.94 6.15 -8.05
CA ASN A 30 -1.20 5.76 -9.24
C ASN A 30 -1.15 4.24 -9.36
N PHE A 31 -1.01 3.76 -10.58
CA PHE A 31 -0.81 2.36 -10.91
C PHE A 31 0.42 2.27 -11.79
N LYS A 32 1.32 1.34 -11.45
CA LYS A 32 2.50 1.05 -12.25
C LYS A 32 2.50 -0.43 -12.56
N GLU A 33 2.30 -0.74 -13.84
CA GLU A 33 2.52 -2.10 -14.36
C GLU A 33 4.02 -2.39 -14.27
N VAL A 34 4.39 -3.38 -13.47
CA VAL A 34 5.77 -3.83 -13.35
C VAL A 34 5.81 -5.31 -13.67
N LYS A 35 6.56 -5.67 -14.70
CA LYS A 35 6.77 -7.07 -15.09
C LYS A 35 8.13 -7.52 -14.58
N SER A 36 8.12 -8.60 -13.80
CA SER A 36 9.31 -9.31 -13.36
C SER A 36 9.54 -10.53 -14.26
N MET A 37 10.77 -11.05 -14.27
CA MET A 37 11.09 -12.35 -14.88
C MET A 37 10.22 -13.50 -14.31
N PHE A 38 9.64 -13.31 -13.13
CA PHE A 38 8.82 -14.30 -12.42
C PHE A 38 7.30 -14.05 -12.49
N GLY A 39 6.85 -13.08 -13.28
CA GLY A 39 5.43 -12.77 -13.46
C GLY A 39 5.09 -11.30 -13.21
N ASN A 40 3.79 -11.01 -13.18
CA ASN A 40 3.33 -9.64 -12.97
C ASN A 40 3.50 -9.22 -11.51
N VAL A 41 4.14 -8.08 -11.28
CA VAL A 41 4.44 -7.50 -9.97
C VAL A 41 3.86 -6.08 -9.91
N ASP A 42 2.61 -5.95 -10.36
CA ASP A 42 1.92 -4.66 -10.41
C ASP A 42 1.97 -3.93 -9.06
N GLU A 43 2.31 -2.66 -9.14
CA GLU A 43 2.46 -1.75 -8.01
C GLU A 43 1.30 -0.77 -8.01
N TYR A 44 0.49 -0.82 -6.95
CA TYR A 44 -0.58 0.15 -6.73
C TYR A 44 -0.14 1.14 -5.66
N LEU A 45 -0.13 2.42 -5.99
CA LEU A 45 0.16 3.50 -5.06
C LEU A 45 -1.15 4.04 -4.52
N TYR A 46 -1.29 3.97 -3.19
CA TYR A 46 -2.41 4.53 -2.47
C TYR A 46 -1.96 5.70 -1.60
N GLU A 47 -2.83 6.69 -1.46
CA GLU A 47 -2.66 7.79 -0.51
C GLU A 47 -3.86 7.84 0.44
N CYS A 48 -3.58 7.92 1.74
CA CYS A 48 -4.62 8.04 2.75
C CYS A 48 -5.09 9.49 2.84
N THR A 49 -6.35 9.76 2.54
CA THR A 49 -6.92 11.12 2.61
C THR A 49 -7.07 11.66 4.03
N LYS A 50 -6.92 10.81 5.05
CA LYS A 50 -7.05 11.18 6.47
C LYS A 50 -5.73 11.60 7.12
N CYS A 51 -4.62 10.98 6.72
CA CYS A 51 -3.29 11.22 7.33
C CYS A 51 -2.17 11.41 6.30
N SER A 52 -2.51 11.53 5.01
CA SER A 52 -1.61 11.71 3.87
C SER A 52 -0.49 10.67 3.77
N THR A 53 -0.65 9.52 4.44
CA THR A 53 0.32 8.42 4.38
C THR A 53 0.21 7.71 3.04
N LYS A 54 1.35 7.51 2.40
CA LYS A 54 1.45 6.79 1.13
C LYS A 54 1.74 5.32 1.37
N TRP A 55 1.13 4.49 0.55
CA TRP A 55 1.22 3.05 0.59
C TRP A 55 1.50 2.52 -0.80
N LEU A 56 2.40 1.56 -0.87
CA LEU A 56 2.60 0.72 -2.02
C LEU A 56 1.92 -0.62 -1.72
N PHE A 57 1.12 -1.09 -2.67
CA PHE A 57 0.47 -2.38 -2.60
C PHE A 57 0.94 -3.23 -3.77
N GLU A 58 1.60 -4.34 -3.43
CA GLU A 58 2.12 -5.29 -4.39
C GLU A 58 1.19 -6.50 -4.51
N THR A 59 0.77 -6.83 -5.72
CA THR A 59 -0.16 -7.97 -5.97
C THR A 59 0.55 -9.32 -6.12
N SER A 60 1.87 -9.31 -6.27
CA SER A 60 2.63 -10.52 -6.58
C SER A 60 2.59 -11.56 -5.45
N SER A 61 2.86 -12.83 -5.81
CA SER A 61 2.99 -13.93 -4.83
C SER A 61 4.19 -13.80 -3.89
N TYR A 62 5.15 -12.95 -4.25
CA TYR A 62 6.37 -12.70 -3.48
C TYR A 62 6.37 -11.32 -2.82
N GLY A 63 5.37 -10.48 -3.07
CA GLY A 63 5.25 -9.13 -2.52
C GLY A 63 4.90 -9.16 -1.03
N GLU A 64 5.35 -8.15 -0.30
CA GLU A 64 5.07 -8.05 1.14
C GLU A 64 3.62 -7.60 1.42
N GLY A 65 2.88 -7.24 0.37
CA GLY A 65 1.52 -6.72 0.45
C GLY A 65 1.55 -5.21 0.62
N TRP A 66 1.24 -4.72 1.83
CA TRP A 66 1.16 -3.29 2.13
C TRP A 66 2.49 -2.75 2.67
N ILE A 67 3.17 -1.93 1.87
CA ILE A 67 4.44 -1.29 2.20
C ILE A 67 4.20 0.21 2.37
N LYS A 68 4.63 0.77 3.52
CA LYS A 68 4.57 2.22 3.77
C LYS A 68 5.69 2.94 2.98
N LYS A 69 5.35 3.97 2.21
CA LYS A 69 6.30 4.81 1.46
C LYS A 69 6.60 6.12 2.16
#